data_AF-A0A0B2UIA8-F1
#
_entry.id   AF-A0A0B2UIA8-F1
#
_cell.length_a   1.000
_cell.length_b   1.000
_cell.length_c   1.000
_cell.angle_alpha   90.00
_cell.angle_beta   90.00
_cell.angle_gamma   90.00
#
_symmetry.space_group_name_H-M   'P 1'
#
loop_
_entity.id
_entity.type
_entity.pdbx_description
1 polymer ?
#
loop_
_entity_poly.entity_id
_entity_poly.type
_entity_poly.pdbx_seq_one_letter_code
_entity_poly.pdbx_strand_id
1 'polypeptide(L)'
;MQLQIPRINKTNYERILREIRQADDVQGVADDIRNVMLLMPHKSSIIASLMCELIKDSTELKNAIIVMLDGISKTTDICEMMSAVFTLKRLGVGWISCFSWIGQLPESFMVGEHEFEVCSKGLVDECNAKADAILGRVNKEDFEDTFCIMQIIRNFRFSVQECVMQLNVFNNHKQVVDSLLLLYSEGEDVLYLTMVVIELCKKQGFMKTFVNELCMMSHEVKDKECKRTIGEFKRIALPFIFEYFLYTNEESSVYASSSYVPLGCVEDIAVFKQAVNDEVRIEMERISGLKKVKRFFEEDINGGVNCLMNKISKEEFEAKVLNRDYSNGDVKDGVENKEFFFRNFCYLGSPSISHFLTYLEMYKSYFRLEADDQQLFIDVFLDVFKSSESFRRIVLEKMVLFGIVQKDVVDCRIEAMNI
;
A
#
# COMPACT_ATOMS: atom_id res chain seq x y z
N MET A 1 27.13 3.50 24.27
CA MET A 1 26.99 2.40 23.29
C MET A 1 25.49 2.16 23.13
N GLN A 2 24.95 2.13 21.91
CA GLN A 2 23.51 1.89 21.74
C GLN A 2 23.22 0.40 21.99
N LEU A 3 22.46 0.10 23.04
CA LEU A 3 22.11 -1.26 23.40
C LEU A 3 21.22 -1.86 22.32
N GLN A 4 21.43 -3.14 21.99
CA GLN A 4 20.71 -3.81 20.91
C GLN A 4 19.39 -4.43 21.40
N ILE A 5 18.74 -3.85 22.43
CA ILE A 5 17.47 -4.35 23.00
C ILE A 5 16.38 -4.49 21.92
N PRO A 6 16.21 -3.55 20.97
CA PRO A 6 15.25 -3.72 19.87
C PRO A 6 15.47 -4.99 19.03
N ARG A 7 16.68 -5.53 19.00
CA ARG A 7 17.03 -6.76 18.26
C ARG A 7 17.03 -8.01 19.14
N ILE A 8 16.54 -7.93 20.38
CA ILE A 8 16.49 -9.07 21.29
C ILE A 8 15.67 -10.21 20.68
N ASN A 9 16.23 -11.41 20.78
CA ASN A 9 15.65 -12.68 20.37
C ASN A 9 16.30 -13.82 21.19
N LYS A 10 15.84 -15.06 20.98
CA LYS A 10 16.34 -16.22 21.72
C LYS A 10 17.84 -16.47 21.58
N THR A 11 18.46 -16.10 20.46
CA THR A 11 19.87 -16.41 20.19
C THR A 11 20.84 -15.38 20.77
N ASN A 12 20.39 -14.13 20.97
CA ASN A 12 21.23 -13.06 21.51
C ASN A 12 20.82 -12.60 22.92
N TYR A 13 19.80 -13.21 23.53
CA TYR A 13 19.26 -12.88 24.85
C TYR A 13 20.35 -12.73 25.92
N GLU A 14 21.15 -13.77 26.15
CA GLU A 14 22.21 -13.79 27.17
C GLU A 14 23.31 -12.76 26.94
N ARG A 15 23.56 -12.41 25.67
CA ARG A 15 24.51 -11.34 25.35
C ARG A 15 23.92 -9.99 25.75
N ILE A 16 22.70 -9.70 25.33
CA ILE A 16 22.01 -8.43 25.63
C ILE A 16 21.82 -8.26 27.14
N LEU A 17 21.42 -9.30 27.86
CA LEU A 17 21.30 -9.26 29.32
C LEU A 17 22.62 -8.89 30.00
N ARG A 18 23.75 -9.45 29.54
CA ARG A 18 25.09 -9.09 30.06
C ARG A 18 25.48 -7.66 29.70
N GLU A 19 25.21 -7.21 28.48
CA GLU A 19 25.49 -5.84 28.05
C GLU A 19 24.70 -4.82 28.89
N ILE A 20 23.42 -5.10 29.19
CA ILE A 20 22.59 -4.25 30.04
C ILE A 20 23.12 -4.20 31.47
N ARG A 21 23.53 -5.34 32.04
CA ARG A 21 24.12 -5.39 33.39
C ARG A 21 25.41 -4.59 33.53
N GLN A 22 26.09 -4.32 32.42
CA GLN A 22 27.32 -3.53 32.35
C GLN A 22 27.07 -2.08 31.90
N ALA A 23 25.82 -1.72 31.62
CA ALA A 23 25.48 -0.39 31.15
C ALA A 23 25.39 0.60 32.32
N ASP A 24 26.08 1.73 32.20
CA ASP A 24 26.01 2.83 33.17
C ASP A 24 24.70 3.63 33.06
N ASP A 25 24.06 3.60 31.88
CA ASP A 25 22.84 4.35 31.58
C ASP A 25 21.58 3.52 31.87
N VAL A 26 21.21 3.45 33.14
CA VAL A 26 20.03 2.73 33.64
C VAL A 26 18.72 3.26 33.04
N GLN A 27 18.61 4.58 32.84
CA GLN A 27 17.41 5.19 32.28
C GLN A 27 17.29 4.88 30.78
N GLY A 28 18.39 4.96 30.03
CA GLY A 28 18.41 4.58 28.62
C GLY A 28 18.02 3.11 28.41
N VAL A 29 18.43 2.20 29.31
CA VAL A 29 17.97 0.80 29.31
C VAL A 29 16.45 0.71 29.48
N ALA A 30 15.90 1.42 30.47
CA ALA A 30 14.46 1.41 30.73
C ALA A 30 13.68 1.99 29.54
N ASP A 31 14.16 3.07 28.94
CA ASP A 31 13.54 3.68 27.76
C ASP A 31 13.60 2.75 26.54
N ASP A 32 14.71 2.03 26.33
CA ASP A 32 14.82 1.02 25.27
C ASP A 32 13.85 -0.14 25.50
N ILE A 33 13.69 -0.62 26.75
CA ILE A 33 12.69 -1.64 27.11
C ILE A 33 11.28 -1.12 26.83
N ARG A 34 10.96 0.11 27.25
CA ARG A 34 9.68 0.77 26.97
C ARG A 34 9.40 0.78 25.48
N ASN A 35 10.35 1.22 24.67
CA ASN A 35 10.19 1.30 23.23
C ASN A 35 9.89 -0.08 22.62
N VAL A 36 10.56 -1.14 23.07
CA VAL A 36 10.23 -2.50 22.59
C VAL A 36 8.85 -2.94 23.04
N MET A 37 8.45 -2.66 24.29
CA MET A 37 7.12 -3.00 24.80
C MET A 37 5.99 -2.33 24.01
N LEU A 38 6.15 -1.04 23.71
CA LEU A 38 5.11 -0.24 23.06
C LEU A 38 5.07 -0.47 21.55
N LEU A 39 6.23 -0.62 20.91
CA LEU A 39 6.34 -0.69 19.45
C LEU A 39 6.36 -2.11 18.88
N MET A 40 6.77 -3.09 19.69
CA MET A 40 6.97 -4.49 19.28
C MET A 40 6.25 -5.46 20.24
N PRO A 41 4.91 -5.40 20.36
CA PRO A 41 4.16 -6.20 21.35
C PRO A 41 4.34 -7.72 21.19
N HIS A 42 4.71 -8.20 19.99
CA HIS A 42 5.08 -9.60 19.75
C HIS A 42 6.33 -10.06 20.55
N LYS A 43 7.15 -9.13 21.05
CA LYS A 43 8.33 -9.39 21.90
C LYS A 43 8.00 -9.35 23.40
N SER A 44 6.76 -9.13 23.77
CA SER A 44 6.30 -9.08 25.17
C SER A 44 6.78 -10.25 26.04
N SER A 45 6.86 -11.47 25.50
CA SER A 45 7.40 -12.64 26.22
C SER A 45 8.87 -12.47 26.60
N ILE A 46 9.73 -12.17 25.62
CA ILE A 46 11.17 -12.05 25.85
C ILE A 46 11.52 -10.80 26.66
N ILE A 47 10.74 -9.73 26.50
CA ILE A 47 10.90 -8.50 27.29
C ILE A 47 10.44 -8.70 28.73
N ALA A 48 9.32 -9.39 28.97
CA ALA A 48 8.91 -9.73 30.33
C ALA A 48 9.99 -10.54 31.04
N SER A 49 10.54 -11.58 30.40
CA SER A 49 11.66 -12.36 30.96
C SER A 49 12.89 -11.48 31.24
N LEU A 50 13.24 -10.58 30.30
CA LEU A 50 14.37 -9.67 30.47
C LEU A 50 14.19 -8.79 31.71
N MET A 51 13.04 -8.14 31.85
CA MET A 51 12.73 -7.27 32.99
C MET A 51 12.79 -8.05 34.31
N CYS A 52 12.26 -9.26 34.33
CA CYS A 52 12.28 -10.12 35.51
C CYS A 52 13.70 -10.47 35.98
N GLU A 53 14.63 -10.72 35.05
CA GLU A 53 16.02 -10.96 35.39
C GLU A 53 16.72 -9.68 35.87
N LEU A 54 16.50 -8.55 35.17
CA LEU A 54 17.11 -7.27 35.54
C LEU A 54 16.68 -6.77 36.93
N ILE A 55 15.41 -6.96 37.30
CA ILE A 55 14.87 -6.55 38.59
C ILE A 55 15.49 -7.34 39.76
N LYS A 56 15.92 -8.59 39.55
CA LYS A 56 16.57 -9.40 40.59
C LYS A 56 17.98 -8.91 40.89
N ASP A 57 18.67 -8.37 39.89
CA ASP A 57 20.11 -8.09 39.96
C ASP A 57 20.44 -6.66 40.39
N SER A 58 19.54 -5.71 40.17
CA SER A 58 19.81 -4.28 40.42
C SER A 58 18.57 -3.54 40.92
N THR A 59 18.69 -2.96 42.12
CA THR A 59 17.66 -2.08 42.70
C THR A 59 17.45 -0.82 41.87
N GLU A 60 18.50 -0.29 41.24
CA GLU A 60 18.42 0.90 40.39
C GLU A 60 17.61 0.62 39.12
N LEU A 61 17.90 -0.49 38.44
CA LEU A 61 17.14 -0.94 37.27
C LEU A 61 15.69 -1.27 37.64
N LYS A 62 15.47 -1.90 38.81
CA LYS A 62 14.13 -2.14 39.33
C LYS A 62 13.35 -0.84 39.48
N ASN A 63 13.93 0.19 40.09
CA ASN A 63 13.27 1.47 40.27
C ASN A 63 13.00 2.17 38.93
N ALA A 64 13.95 2.14 38.00
CA ALA A 64 13.76 2.70 36.66
C ALA A 64 12.64 1.99 35.89
N ILE A 65 12.57 0.65 35.96
CA ILE A 65 11.48 -0.13 35.37
C ILE A 65 10.13 0.23 36.03
N ILE A 66 10.07 0.37 37.35
CA ILE A 66 8.83 0.78 38.04
C ILE A 66 8.37 2.16 37.56
N VAL A 67 9.27 3.15 37.49
CA VAL A 67 8.97 4.50 36.99
C VAL A 67 8.50 4.45 35.53
N MET A 68 9.14 3.62 34.69
CA MET A 68 8.72 3.40 33.31
C MET A 68 7.30 2.82 33.24
N LEU A 69 6.99 1.80 34.04
CA LEU A 69 5.67 1.17 34.07
C LEU A 69 4.57 2.12 34.57
N ASP A 70 4.87 2.94 35.58
CA ASP A 70 3.98 4.02 36.05
C ASP A 70 3.77 5.09 34.98
N GLY A 71 4.81 5.42 34.21
CA GLY A 71 4.68 6.30 33.06
C GLY A 71 3.76 5.73 31.97
N ILE A 72 3.81 4.41 31.74
CA ILE A 72 2.93 3.73 30.78
C ILE A 72 1.49 3.70 31.28
N SER A 73 1.23 3.46 32.57
CA SER A 73 -0.14 3.46 33.11
C SER A 73 -0.82 4.83 33.05
N LYS A 74 -0.04 5.90 32.81
CA LYS A 74 -0.50 7.28 32.65
C LYS A 74 -0.52 7.74 31.19
N THR A 75 -0.23 6.86 30.22
CA THR A 75 -0.34 7.22 28.80
C THR A 75 -1.78 7.54 28.43
N THR A 76 -1.96 8.42 27.45
CA THR A 76 -3.26 8.73 26.85
C THR A 76 -3.44 8.03 25.49
N ASP A 77 -2.43 7.30 25.02
CA ASP A 77 -2.47 6.60 23.75
C ASP A 77 -3.05 5.18 23.92
N ILE A 78 -4.21 4.94 23.30
CA ILE A 78 -4.92 3.66 23.33
C ILE A 78 -4.06 2.52 22.77
N CYS A 79 -3.34 2.74 21.67
CA CYS A 79 -2.49 1.71 21.05
C CYS A 79 -1.29 1.38 21.94
N GLU A 80 -0.65 2.38 22.52
CA GLU A 80 0.45 2.15 23.47
C GLU A 80 -0.02 1.34 24.68
N MET A 81 -1.17 1.71 25.25
CA MET A 81 -1.77 1.02 26.39
C MET A 81 -2.08 -0.44 26.05
N MET A 82 -2.74 -0.69 24.91
CA MET A 82 -3.00 -2.06 24.45
C MET A 82 -1.72 -2.86 24.19
N SER A 83 -0.69 -2.27 23.57
CA SER A 83 0.62 -2.92 23.37
C SER A 83 1.29 -3.29 24.69
N ALA A 84 1.31 -2.35 25.64
CA ALA A 84 1.91 -2.56 26.95
C ALA A 84 1.23 -3.69 27.74
N VAL A 85 -0.10 -3.79 27.64
CA VAL A 85 -0.90 -4.79 28.34
C VAL A 85 -0.41 -6.22 28.05
N PHE A 86 0.05 -6.54 26.85
CA PHE A 86 0.61 -7.87 26.55
C PHE A 86 1.83 -8.21 27.41
N THR A 87 2.70 -7.23 27.66
CA THR A 87 3.88 -7.43 28.51
C THR A 87 3.51 -7.38 29.99
N LEU A 88 2.70 -6.40 30.40
CA LEU A 88 2.20 -6.25 31.78
C LEU A 88 1.45 -7.50 32.26
N LYS A 89 0.67 -8.11 31.38
CA LYS A 89 -0.01 -9.39 31.62
C LYS A 89 0.98 -10.49 32.01
N ARG A 90 2.07 -10.60 31.25
CA ARG A 90 3.11 -11.62 31.48
C ARG A 90 3.93 -11.36 32.74
N LEU A 91 4.00 -10.09 33.16
CA LEU A 91 4.62 -9.66 34.42
C LEU A 91 3.71 -9.86 35.65
N GLY A 92 2.45 -10.27 35.45
CA GLY A 92 1.49 -10.49 36.53
C GLY A 92 0.95 -9.21 37.17
N VAL A 93 0.96 -8.09 36.46
CA VAL A 93 0.53 -6.79 37.00
C VAL A 93 -0.98 -6.76 37.25
N GLY A 94 -1.43 -6.60 38.50
CA GLY A 94 -2.80 -6.90 38.93
C GLY A 94 -3.94 -6.06 38.33
N TRP A 95 -3.70 -4.82 37.92
CA TRP A 95 -4.74 -3.93 37.38
C TRP A 95 -5.14 -4.27 35.93
N ILE A 96 -4.45 -5.19 35.26
CA ILE A 96 -4.83 -5.68 33.92
C ILE A 96 -6.22 -6.34 33.90
N SER A 97 -6.78 -6.68 35.07
CA SER A 97 -8.12 -7.24 35.21
C SER A 97 -9.23 -6.35 34.64
N CYS A 98 -8.96 -5.06 34.39
CA CYS A 98 -9.88 -4.12 33.76
C CYS A 98 -10.09 -4.34 32.25
N PHE A 99 -9.29 -5.19 31.58
CA PHE A 99 -9.38 -5.44 30.14
C PHE A 99 -10.00 -6.81 29.84
N SER A 100 -11.18 -6.79 29.20
CA SER A 100 -12.03 -7.97 28.95
C SER A 100 -11.41 -9.01 28.00
N TRP A 101 -10.48 -8.58 27.15
CA TRP A 101 -9.89 -9.37 26.06
C TRP A 101 -8.64 -10.14 26.46
N ILE A 102 -8.14 -9.96 27.69
CA ILE A 102 -6.98 -10.67 28.22
C ILE A 102 -7.36 -12.11 28.62
N GLY A 103 -6.87 -13.12 27.89
CA GLY A 103 -7.06 -14.56 28.25
C GLY A 103 -6.39 -15.00 29.57
N GLN A 104 -6.69 -16.20 30.07
CA GLN A 104 -6.15 -16.74 31.34
C GLN A 104 -4.60 -16.84 31.36
N LEU A 105 -4.03 -16.65 32.55
CA LEU A 105 -2.59 -16.51 32.81
C LEU A 105 -1.85 -17.87 32.86
N PRO A 106 -0.60 -17.96 32.39
CA PRO A 106 0.36 -18.92 32.94
C PRO A 106 0.65 -18.54 34.40
N GLU A 107 0.57 -19.51 35.31
CA GLU A 107 1.03 -19.34 36.68
C GLU A 107 2.56 -19.14 36.68
N SER A 108 3.01 -17.89 36.76
CA SER A 108 4.25 -17.43 37.44
C SER A 108 4.89 -16.21 36.76
N PHE A 109 4.64 -15.02 37.32
CA PHE A 109 5.67 -14.08 37.76
C PHE A 109 5.00 -12.91 38.48
N MET A 110 5.57 -12.43 39.58
CA MET A 110 5.12 -11.18 40.21
C MET A 110 6.29 -10.19 40.21
N VAL A 111 6.21 -9.17 39.35
CA VAL A 111 6.74 -7.87 39.76
C VAL A 111 6.01 -7.55 41.06
N GLY A 112 6.72 -7.42 42.18
CA GLY A 112 6.16 -7.48 43.54
C GLY A 112 4.96 -6.54 43.80
N GLU A 113 4.44 -6.49 45.02
CA GLU A 113 3.23 -5.76 45.47
C GLU A 113 3.26 -4.22 45.27
N HIS A 114 3.74 -3.70 44.15
CA HIS A 114 3.65 -2.31 43.76
C HIS A 114 2.27 -2.09 43.14
N GLU A 115 1.44 -1.33 43.83
CA GLU A 115 0.17 -0.88 43.30
C GLU A 115 0.43 0.18 42.22
N PHE A 116 0.19 -0.17 40.98
CA PHE A 116 0.16 0.79 39.88
C PHE A 116 -1.20 1.48 39.87
N GLU A 117 -1.18 2.80 39.66
CA GLU A 117 -2.42 3.56 39.51
C GLU A 117 -3.19 3.08 38.27
N VAL A 118 -4.47 2.76 38.46
CA VAL A 118 -5.33 2.29 37.37
C VAL A 118 -5.57 3.47 36.42
N CYS A 119 -5.42 3.20 35.14
CA CYS A 119 -5.68 4.15 34.08
C CYS A 119 -7.09 4.75 34.20
N SER A 120 -7.29 5.99 33.75
CA SER A 120 -8.59 6.66 33.86
C SER A 120 -9.70 5.80 33.23
N LYS A 121 -10.87 5.74 33.88
CA LYS A 121 -12.00 4.90 33.42
C LYS A 121 -12.36 5.16 31.95
N GLY A 122 -12.33 6.42 31.51
CA GLY A 122 -12.60 6.78 30.11
C GLY A 122 -11.63 6.13 29.13
N LEU A 123 -10.33 6.13 29.42
CA LEU A 123 -9.34 5.50 28.53
C LEU A 123 -9.46 3.98 28.52
N VAL A 124 -9.79 3.35 29.65
CA VAL A 124 -10.06 1.91 29.71
C VAL A 124 -11.27 1.55 28.84
N ASP A 125 -12.34 2.34 28.93
CA ASP A 125 -13.56 2.15 28.13
C ASP A 125 -13.25 2.30 26.61
N GLU A 126 -12.45 3.30 26.22
CA GLU A 126 -12.00 3.48 24.83
C GLU A 126 -11.10 2.34 24.33
N CYS A 127 -10.18 1.85 25.16
CA CYS A 127 -9.34 0.70 24.84
C CYS A 127 -10.17 -0.57 24.63
N ASN A 128 -11.14 -0.82 25.52
CA ASN A 128 -12.03 -1.96 25.39
C ASN A 128 -12.92 -1.84 24.15
N ALA A 129 -13.47 -0.65 23.86
CA ALA A 129 -14.24 -0.41 22.64
C ALA A 129 -13.42 -0.67 21.38
N LYS A 130 -12.14 -0.25 21.36
CA LYS A 130 -11.24 -0.53 20.23
C LYS A 130 -10.94 -2.02 20.10
N ALA A 131 -10.66 -2.71 21.21
CA ALA A 131 -10.43 -4.15 21.20
C ALA A 131 -11.67 -4.91 20.72
N ASP A 132 -12.86 -4.52 21.20
CA ASP A 132 -14.13 -5.11 20.80
C ASP A 132 -14.43 -4.88 19.31
N ALA A 133 -14.08 -3.71 18.76
CA ALA A 133 -14.21 -3.44 17.33
C ALA A 133 -13.34 -4.39 16.48
N ILE A 134 -12.12 -4.69 16.94
CA ILE A 134 -11.22 -5.66 16.28
C ILE A 134 -11.77 -7.08 16.45
N LEU A 135 -12.14 -7.47 17.67
CA LEU A 135 -12.73 -8.79 17.99
C LEU A 135 -14.06 -9.04 17.27
N GLY A 136 -14.81 -8.00 16.90
CA GLY A 136 -16.01 -8.13 16.08
C GLY A 136 -15.70 -8.60 14.64
N ARG A 137 -14.42 -8.52 14.24
CA ARG A 137 -13.95 -8.86 12.88
C ARG A 137 -13.01 -10.05 12.85
N VAL A 138 -12.41 -10.44 13.98
CA VAL A 138 -11.51 -11.61 14.11
C VAL A 138 -11.87 -12.45 15.33
N ASN A 139 -11.51 -13.74 15.31
CA ASN A 139 -11.75 -14.60 16.47
C ASN A 139 -10.91 -14.16 17.68
N LYS A 140 -11.42 -14.43 18.89
CA LYS A 140 -10.73 -14.10 20.15
C LYS A 140 -9.35 -14.76 20.26
N GLU A 141 -9.18 -15.97 19.74
CA GLU A 141 -7.91 -16.69 19.75
C GLU A 141 -6.87 -16.04 18.83
N ASP A 142 -7.31 -15.35 17.77
CA ASP A 142 -6.46 -14.70 16.78
C ASP A 142 -6.17 -13.22 17.10
N PHE A 143 -6.81 -12.68 18.15
CA PHE A 143 -6.76 -11.25 18.47
C PHE A 143 -5.34 -10.75 18.77
N GLU A 144 -4.59 -11.47 19.62
CA GLU A 144 -3.23 -11.04 20.01
C GLU A 144 -2.31 -10.95 18.80
N ASP A 145 -2.32 -11.97 17.93
CA ASP A 145 -1.53 -11.99 16.70
C ASP A 145 -1.95 -10.86 15.75
N THR A 146 -3.26 -10.73 15.51
CA THR A 146 -3.83 -9.68 14.65
C THR A 146 -3.42 -8.29 15.13
N PHE A 147 -3.63 -8.00 16.42
CA PHE A 147 -3.24 -6.72 16.99
C PHE A 147 -1.74 -6.48 16.89
N CYS A 148 -0.91 -7.50 17.19
CA CYS A 148 0.54 -7.37 17.08
C CYS A 148 0.98 -7.06 15.65
N ILE A 149 0.41 -7.74 14.64
CA ILE A 149 0.68 -7.49 13.23
C ILE A 149 0.29 -6.06 12.85
N MET A 150 -0.91 -5.62 13.27
CA MET A 150 -1.37 -4.24 13.01
C MET A 150 -0.42 -3.19 13.59
N GLN A 151 0.05 -3.38 14.81
CA GLN A 151 1.00 -2.46 15.45
C GLN A 151 2.36 -2.46 14.75
N ILE A 152 2.87 -3.61 14.33
CA ILE A 152 4.12 -3.67 13.57
C ILE A 152 4.00 -2.85 12.28
N ILE A 153 2.92 -3.04 11.52
CA ILE A 153 2.74 -2.31 10.26
C ILE A 153 2.67 -0.78 10.52
N ARG A 154 1.97 -0.35 11.56
CA ARG A 154 1.88 1.08 11.93
C ARG A 154 3.21 1.67 12.38
N ASN A 155 3.90 0.97 13.27
CA ASN A 155 5.13 1.47 13.89
C ASN A 155 6.32 1.46 12.92
N PHE A 156 6.33 0.56 11.95
CA PHE A 156 7.41 0.42 10.97
C PHE A 156 7.04 0.95 9.57
N ARG A 157 6.06 1.85 9.48
CA ARG A 157 5.63 2.48 8.22
C ARG A 157 6.73 3.22 7.46
N PHE A 158 7.78 3.64 8.15
CA PHE A 158 8.93 4.32 7.55
C PHE A 158 9.85 3.38 6.75
N SER A 159 9.73 2.05 6.92
CA SER A 159 10.55 1.06 6.23
C SER A 159 9.79 -0.24 6.00
N VAL A 160 9.40 -0.49 4.74
CA VAL A 160 8.73 -1.74 4.34
C VAL A 160 9.59 -2.96 4.69
N GLN A 161 10.91 -2.89 4.49
CA GLN A 161 11.82 -3.99 4.78
C GLN A 161 11.87 -4.31 6.28
N GLU A 162 11.97 -3.30 7.14
CA GLU A 162 11.97 -3.49 8.58
C GLU A 162 10.62 -4.04 9.05
N CYS A 163 9.52 -3.48 8.53
CA CYS A 163 8.17 -3.99 8.81
C CYS A 163 8.06 -5.48 8.49
N VAL A 164 8.42 -5.90 7.27
CA VAL A 164 8.35 -7.32 6.87
C VAL A 164 9.31 -8.18 7.68
N MET A 165 10.49 -7.68 8.04
CA MET A 165 11.41 -8.40 8.92
C MET A 165 10.77 -8.67 10.30
N GLN A 166 10.08 -7.70 10.89
CA GLN A 166 9.37 -7.89 12.16
C GLN A 166 8.16 -8.82 12.02
N LEU A 167 7.47 -8.81 10.86
CA LEU A 167 6.36 -9.73 10.58
C LEU A 167 6.77 -11.19 10.37
N ASN A 168 8.06 -11.49 10.16
CA ASN A 168 8.53 -12.86 9.93
C ASN A 168 8.27 -13.82 11.09
N VAL A 169 8.01 -13.30 12.30
CA VAL A 169 7.64 -14.13 13.45
C VAL A 169 6.27 -14.80 13.28
N PHE A 170 5.41 -14.26 12.41
CA PHE A 170 4.07 -14.80 12.13
C PHE A 170 4.13 -15.79 10.96
N ASN A 171 3.81 -17.05 11.26
CA ASN A 171 3.74 -18.12 10.25
C ASN A 171 2.33 -18.28 9.66
N ASN A 172 1.31 -17.78 10.35
CA ASN A 172 -0.07 -17.82 9.87
C ASN A 172 -0.29 -16.67 8.88
N HIS A 173 -0.10 -16.95 7.59
CA HIS A 173 -0.28 -15.94 6.55
C HIS A 173 -1.70 -15.37 6.52
N LYS A 174 -2.73 -16.16 6.83
CA LYS A 174 -4.12 -15.69 6.85
C LYS A 174 -4.31 -14.53 7.83
N GLN A 175 -3.82 -14.67 9.07
CA GLN A 175 -3.87 -13.59 10.07
C GLN A 175 -3.16 -12.31 9.59
N VAL A 176 -2.07 -12.45 8.83
CA VAL A 176 -1.39 -11.29 8.23
C VAL A 176 -2.27 -10.62 7.18
N VAL A 177 -2.96 -11.39 6.33
CA VAL A 177 -3.92 -10.85 5.36
C VAL A 177 -5.09 -10.15 6.07
N ASP A 178 -5.67 -10.80 7.08
CA ASP A 178 -6.78 -10.25 7.87
C ASP A 178 -6.38 -8.91 8.50
N SER A 179 -5.17 -8.83 9.05
CA SER A 179 -4.62 -7.60 9.64
C SER A 179 -4.39 -6.47 8.62
N LEU A 180 -3.92 -6.81 7.41
CA LEU A 180 -3.75 -5.82 6.33
C LEU A 180 -5.10 -5.21 5.89
N LEU A 181 -6.13 -6.04 5.78
CA LEU A 181 -7.48 -5.60 5.42
C LEU A 181 -8.11 -4.75 6.53
N LEU A 182 -7.89 -5.12 7.79
CA LEU A 182 -8.32 -4.32 8.93
C LEU A 182 -7.67 -2.93 8.93
N LEU A 183 -6.35 -2.86 8.74
CA LEU A 183 -5.65 -1.58 8.64
C LEU A 183 -6.17 -0.72 7.49
N TYR A 184 -6.38 -1.33 6.32
CA TYR A 184 -6.97 -0.61 5.19
C TYR A 184 -8.35 -0.04 5.54
N SER A 185 -9.21 -0.82 6.20
CA SER A 185 -10.52 -0.37 6.65
C SER A 185 -10.48 0.74 7.73
N GLU A 186 -9.38 0.82 8.48
CA GLU A 186 -9.13 1.89 9.46
C GLU A 186 -8.49 3.14 8.82
N GLY A 187 -8.33 3.16 7.49
CA GLY A 187 -7.84 4.32 6.73
C GLY A 187 -6.32 4.38 6.57
N GLU A 188 -5.62 3.27 6.79
CA GLU A 188 -4.17 3.21 6.55
C GLU A 188 -3.86 3.30 5.04
N ASP A 189 -2.71 3.90 4.69
CA ASP A 189 -2.36 4.20 3.30
C ASP A 189 -2.26 2.94 2.43
N VAL A 190 -3.10 2.86 1.40
CA VAL A 190 -3.25 1.66 0.57
C VAL A 190 -1.99 1.36 -0.24
N LEU A 191 -1.23 2.37 -0.66
CA LEU A 191 -0.01 2.17 -1.43
C LEU A 191 1.08 1.58 -0.53
N TYR A 192 1.23 2.09 0.68
CA TYR A 192 2.11 1.52 1.70
C TYR A 192 1.74 0.06 2.00
N LEU A 193 0.46 -0.23 2.28
CA LEU A 193 0.00 -1.60 2.52
C LEU A 193 0.25 -2.51 1.30
N THR A 194 0.06 -2.00 0.09
CA THR A 194 0.36 -2.73 -1.15
C THR A 194 1.86 -3.06 -1.27
N MET A 195 2.75 -2.13 -0.90
CA MET A 195 4.19 -2.38 -0.88
C MET A 195 4.58 -3.43 0.17
N VAL A 196 3.95 -3.41 1.34
CA VAL A 196 4.11 -4.47 2.36
C VAL A 196 3.66 -5.81 1.81
N VAL A 197 2.50 -5.88 1.14
CA VAL A 197 2.01 -7.09 0.48
C VAL A 197 3.01 -7.61 -0.56
N ILE A 198 3.55 -6.75 -1.43
CA ILE A 198 4.52 -7.14 -2.45
C ILE A 198 5.77 -7.75 -1.82
N GLU A 199 6.31 -7.16 -0.76
CA GLU A 199 7.47 -7.73 -0.06
C GLU A 199 7.12 -9.06 0.62
N LEU A 200 5.95 -9.17 1.26
CA LEU A 200 5.48 -10.42 1.86
C LEU A 200 5.23 -11.52 0.82
N CYS A 201 4.80 -11.18 -0.40
CA CYS A 201 4.61 -12.11 -1.51
C CYS A 201 5.90 -12.82 -1.94
N LYS A 202 7.08 -12.29 -1.59
CA LYS A 202 8.37 -12.98 -1.76
C LYS A 202 8.55 -14.15 -0.78
N LYS A 203 7.75 -14.24 0.28
CA LYS A 203 7.73 -15.37 1.21
C LYS A 203 6.91 -16.52 0.63
N GLN A 204 7.47 -17.72 0.69
CA GLN A 204 6.85 -18.93 0.14
C GLN A 204 5.42 -19.11 0.69
N GLY A 205 4.45 -19.20 -0.20
CA GLY A 205 3.04 -19.49 0.13
C GLY A 205 2.21 -18.28 0.54
N PHE A 206 2.82 -17.13 0.86
CA PHE A 206 2.06 -15.93 1.26
C PHE A 206 1.16 -15.44 0.12
N MET A 207 1.70 -15.32 -1.10
CA MET A 207 0.94 -14.87 -2.27
C MET A 207 -0.34 -15.70 -2.48
N LYS A 208 -0.22 -17.03 -2.45
CA LYS A 208 -1.35 -17.93 -2.66
C LYS A 208 -2.42 -17.73 -1.58
N THR A 209 -2.01 -17.64 -0.31
CA THR A 209 -2.93 -17.33 0.78
C THR A 209 -3.59 -15.97 0.56
N PHE A 210 -2.82 -14.93 0.27
CA PHE A 210 -3.32 -13.58 0.02
C PHE A 210 -4.42 -13.55 -1.07
N VAL A 211 -4.16 -14.14 -2.23
CA VAL A 211 -5.14 -14.16 -3.32
C VAL A 211 -6.39 -14.97 -2.95
N ASN A 212 -6.21 -16.14 -2.32
CA ASN A 212 -7.34 -16.97 -1.89
C ASN A 212 -8.24 -16.25 -0.88
N GLU A 213 -7.65 -15.62 0.14
CA GLU A 213 -8.39 -14.88 1.16
C GLU A 213 -9.16 -13.71 0.54
N LEU A 214 -8.54 -12.94 -0.37
CA LEU A 214 -9.24 -11.86 -1.09
C LEU A 214 -10.45 -12.38 -1.90
N CYS A 215 -10.34 -13.56 -2.50
CA CYS A 215 -11.45 -14.20 -3.22
C CYS A 215 -12.55 -14.67 -2.27
N MET A 216 -12.19 -15.43 -1.23
CA MET A 216 -13.15 -16.00 -0.27
C MET A 216 -13.95 -14.89 0.43
N MET A 217 -13.26 -13.87 0.97
CA MET A 217 -13.93 -12.78 1.67
C MET A 217 -14.83 -11.95 0.75
N SER A 218 -14.51 -11.82 -0.54
CA SER A 218 -15.39 -11.15 -1.51
C SER A 218 -16.73 -11.87 -1.73
N HIS A 219 -16.78 -13.19 -1.49
CA HIS A 219 -17.98 -14.02 -1.65
C HIS A 219 -18.75 -14.26 -0.35
N GLU A 220 -18.04 -14.44 0.77
CA GLU A 220 -18.64 -14.87 2.04
C GLU A 220 -19.11 -13.72 2.94
N VAL A 221 -18.50 -12.54 2.83
CA VAL A 221 -18.85 -11.39 3.67
C VAL A 221 -20.22 -10.84 3.26
N LYS A 222 -21.19 -10.93 4.19
CA LYS A 222 -22.55 -10.39 4.02
C LYS A 222 -22.62 -8.88 4.15
N ASP A 223 -21.70 -8.30 4.89
CA ASP A 223 -21.63 -6.86 5.09
C ASP A 223 -21.18 -6.17 3.77
N LYS A 224 -22.03 -5.27 3.28
CA LYS A 224 -21.79 -4.55 2.03
C LYS A 224 -20.59 -3.62 2.12
N GLU A 225 -20.35 -3.01 3.28
CA GLU A 225 -19.26 -2.08 3.48
C GLU A 225 -17.92 -2.82 3.45
N CYS A 226 -17.79 -3.88 4.26
CA CYS A 226 -16.60 -4.72 4.24
C CYS A 226 -16.32 -5.32 2.86
N LYS A 227 -17.35 -5.79 2.14
CA LYS A 227 -17.22 -6.29 0.77
C LYS A 227 -16.70 -5.23 -0.20
N ARG A 228 -17.16 -3.98 -0.08
CA ARG A 228 -16.67 -2.85 -0.89
C ARG A 228 -15.20 -2.56 -0.58
N THR A 229 -14.83 -2.52 0.70
CA THR A 229 -13.45 -2.29 1.15
C THR A 229 -12.49 -3.36 0.60
N ILE A 230 -12.86 -4.63 0.69
CA ILE A 230 -12.06 -5.73 0.12
C ILE A 230 -11.94 -5.59 -1.40
N GLY A 231 -13.06 -5.28 -2.09
CA GLY A 231 -13.06 -5.08 -3.54
C GLY A 231 -12.13 -3.94 -3.98
N GLU A 232 -12.13 -2.83 -3.25
CA GLU A 232 -11.25 -1.70 -3.53
C GLU A 232 -9.77 -2.02 -3.27
N PHE A 233 -9.46 -2.64 -2.12
CA PHE A 233 -8.11 -3.07 -1.80
C PHE A 233 -7.56 -4.02 -2.87
N LYS A 234 -8.38 -4.98 -3.28
CA LYS A 234 -8.09 -5.94 -4.34
C LYS A 234 -7.84 -5.27 -5.70
N ARG A 235 -8.69 -4.29 -6.06
CA ARG A 235 -8.55 -3.48 -7.29
C ARG A 235 -7.22 -2.72 -7.33
N ILE A 236 -6.67 -2.34 -6.17
CA ILE A 236 -5.39 -1.63 -6.08
C ILE A 236 -4.22 -2.60 -6.01
N ALA A 237 -4.25 -3.60 -5.12
CA ALA A 237 -3.10 -4.46 -4.84
C ALA A 237 -2.77 -5.43 -5.99
N LEU A 238 -3.78 -6.06 -6.60
CA LEU A 238 -3.54 -7.09 -7.62
C LEU A 238 -2.81 -6.57 -8.88
N PRO A 239 -3.12 -5.38 -9.43
CA PRO A 239 -2.35 -4.81 -10.53
C PRO A 239 -0.86 -4.63 -10.24
N PHE A 240 -0.49 -4.18 -9.05
CA PHE A 240 0.92 -4.03 -8.69
C PHE A 240 1.61 -5.38 -8.51
N ILE A 241 0.92 -6.36 -7.93
CA ILE A 241 1.41 -7.74 -7.84
C ILE A 241 1.68 -8.31 -9.24
N PHE A 242 0.75 -8.09 -10.18
CA PHE A 242 0.88 -8.53 -11.56
C PHE A 242 2.13 -7.93 -12.23
N GLU A 243 2.30 -6.60 -12.15
CA GLU A 243 3.45 -5.92 -12.74
C GLU A 243 4.77 -6.40 -12.12
N TYR A 244 4.79 -6.65 -10.80
CA TYR A 244 6.02 -7.00 -10.08
C TYR A 244 6.45 -8.46 -10.25
N PHE A 245 5.54 -9.43 -10.28
CA PHE A 245 5.88 -10.86 -10.25
C PHE A 245 5.59 -11.63 -11.55
N LEU A 246 4.54 -11.24 -12.27
CA LEU A 246 4.06 -12.02 -13.43
C LEU A 246 4.55 -11.47 -14.77
N TYR A 247 5.13 -10.27 -14.78
CA TYR A 247 5.62 -9.62 -15.99
C TYR A 247 7.11 -9.22 -15.93
N THR A 248 7.87 -9.56 -14.89
CA THR A 248 9.34 -9.43 -14.95
C THR A 248 9.89 -10.39 -16.01
N ASN A 249 9.96 -9.91 -17.26
CA ASN A 249 10.61 -10.59 -18.37
C ASN A 249 12.06 -10.89 -17.99
N GLU A 250 12.44 -12.14 -18.21
CA GLU A 250 13.72 -12.80 -18.56
C GLU A 250 15.08 -12.06 -18.57
N GLU A 251 15.20 -10.74 -18.37
CA GLU A 251 16.49 -10.01 -18.46
C GLU A 251 16.80 -9.03 -17.31
N SER A 252 15.96 -8.89 -16.29
CA SER A 252 16.26 -7.92 -15.21
C SER A 252 15.75 -8.31 -13.83
N SER A 253 16.43 -9.25 -13.16
CA SER A 253 16.71 -9.06 -11.74
C SER A 253 17.94 -9.86 -11.30
N VAL A 254 19.03 -9.14 -11.05
CA VAL A 254 20.23 -9.66 -10.38
C VAL A 254 19.96 -9.95 -8.88
N TYR A 255 18.70 -9.82 -8.43
CA TYR A 255 18.31 -9.84 -7.02
C TYR A 255 17.14 -10.76 -6.68
N ALA A 256 16.60 -11.55 -7.63
CA ALA A 256 15.69 -12.64 -7.24
C ALA A 256 16.53 -13.78 -6.64
N SER A 257 16.28 -14.11 -5.36
CA SER A 257 16.88 -15.31 -4.78
C SER A 257 16.48 -16.52 -5.62
N SER A 258 17.45 -17.36 -5.93
CA SER A 258 17.38 -18.41 -6.94
C SER A 258 16.46 -19.60 -6.60
N SER A 259 15.49 -19.46 -5.70
CA SER A 259 14.74 -20.59 -5.15
C SER A 259 13.23 -20.40 -5.00
N TYR A 260 12.68 -19.19 -5.09
CA TYR A 260 11.22 -18.99 -5.07
C TYR A 260 10.77 -17.93 -6.07
N VAL A 261 9.93 -18.34 -7.02
CA VAL A 261 9.19 -17.46 -7.91
C VAL A 261 7.73 -17.50 -7.46
N PRO A 262 7.20 -16.41 -6.86
CA PRO A 262 5.78 -16.33 -6.54
C PRO A 262 4.95 -16.55 -7.81
N LEU A 263 3.94 -17.42 -7.77
CA LEU A 263 3.12 -17.81 -8.92
C LEU A 263 3.91 -18.52 -10.05
N GLY A 264 4.96 -19.26 -9.71
CA GLY A 264 5.79 -19.98 -10.70
C GLY A 264 5.16 -21.24 -11.30
N CYS A 265 3.97 -21.67 -10.84
CA CYS A 265 3.26 -22.83 -11.39
C CYS A 265 1.88 -22.46 -11.95
N VAL A 266 1.38 -23.30 -12.85
CA VAL A 266 0.11 -23.07 -13.57
C VAL A 266 -1.07 -22.97 -12.61
N GLU A 267 -1.07 -23.76 -11.53
CA GLU A 267 -2.13 -23.76 -10.53
C GLU A 267 -2.22 -22.44 -9.77
N ASP A 268 -1.07 -21.86 -9.42
CA ASP A 268 -1.01 -20.58 -8.70
C ASP A 268 -1.39 -19.41 -9.63
N ILE A 269 -0.99 -19.46 -10.91
CA ILE A 269 -1.44 -18.51 -11.93
C ILE A 269 -2.95 -18.59 -12.13
N ALA A 270 -3.53 -19.79 -12.14
CA ALA A 270 -4.97 -19.97 -12.27
C ALA A 270 -5.75 -19.33 -11.10
N VAL A 271 -5.25 -19.49 -9.86
CA VAL A 271 -5.81 -18.81 -8.67
C VAL A 271 -5.75 -17.30 -8.83
N PHE A 272 -4.62 -16.74 -9.30
CA PHE A 272 -4.49 -15.32 -9.57
C PHE A 272 -5.49 -14.84 -10.63
N LYS A 273 -5.60 -15.56 -11.76
CA LYS A 273 -6.56 -15.24 -12.83
C LYS A 273 -8.00 -15.24 -12.33
N GLN A 274 -8.38 -16.20 -11.48
CA GLN A 274 -9.73 -16.25 -10.88
C GLN A 274 -10.02 -15.05 -9.97
N ALA A 275 -9.00 -14.47 -9.36
CA ALA A 275 -9.17 -13.27 -8.56
C ALA A 275 -9.43 -12.03 -9.41
N VAL A 276 -9.01 -11.97 -10.68
CA VAL A 276 -9.17 -10.77 -11.49
C VAL A 276 -10.59 -10.67 -12.04
N ASN A 277 -11.34 -9.66 -11.59
CA ASN A 277 -12.61 -9.25 -12.19
C ASN A 277 -12.38 -8.12 -13.21
N ASP A 278 -13.44 -7.65 -13.88
CA ASP A 278 -13.33 -6.61 -14.91
C ASP A 278 -12.73 -5.30 -14.38
N GLU A 279 -13.08 -4.89 -13.16
CA GLU A 279 -12.52 -3.67 -12.54
C GLU A 279 -11.02 -3.79 -12.28
N VAL A 280 -10.57 -4.93 -11.72
CA VAL A 280 -9.15 -5.22 -11.52
C VAL A 280 -8.43 -5.27 -12.87
N ARG A 281 -9.05 -5.88 -13.89
CA ARG A 281 -8.49 -5.96 -15.24
C ARG A 281 -8.28 -4.58 -15.85
N ILE A 282 -9.24 -3.67 -15.73
CA ILE A 282 -9.11 -2.28 -16.21
C ILE A 282 -7.91 -1.60 -15.54
N GLU A 283 -7.72 -1.76 -14.23
CA GLU A 283 -6.58 -1.20 -13.52
C GLU A 283 -5.24 -1.85 -13.90
N MET A 284 -5.22 -3.17 -14.12
CA MET A 284 -4.05 -3.85 -14.70
C MET A 284 -3.72 -3.28 -16.08
N GLU A 285 -4.71 -3.04 -16.94
CA GLU A 285 -4.51 -2.48 -18.28
C GLU A 285 -4.00 -1.05 -18.21
N ARG A 286 -4.43 -0.28 -17.20
CA ARG A 286 -3.95 1.08 -16.93
C ARG A 286 -2.49 1.11 -16.50
N ILE A 287 -2.07 0.21 -15.60
CA ILE A 287 -0.72 0.19 -15.02
C ILE A 287 0.28 -0.49 -15.96
N SER A 288 -0.06 -1.68 -16.44
CA SER A 288 0.84 -2.55 -17.21
C SER A 288 0.69 -2.36 -18.72
N GLY A 289 -0.47 -1.90 -19.18
CA GLY A 289 -0.80 -1.74 -20.59
C GLY A 289 -1.57 -2.92 -21.18
N LEU A 290 -2.55 -2.60 -22.03
CA LEU A 290 -3.49 -3.54 -22.67
C LEU A 290 -2.83 -4.79 -23.27
N LYS A 291 -1.73 -4.62 -24.00
CA LYS A 291 -1.03 -5.73 -24.67
C LYS A 291 -0.49 -6.76 -23.68
N LYS A 292 0.02 -6.32 -22.52
CA LYS A 292 0.57 -7.21 -21.50
C LYS A 292 -0.53 -8.02 -20.82
N VAL A 293 -1.60 -7.34 -20.42
CA VAL A 293 -2.73 -7.96 -19.73
C VAL A 293 -3.42 -8.97 -20.63
N LYS A 294 -3.65 -8.63 -21.91
CA LYS A 294 -4.20 -9.58 -22.89
C LYS A 294 -3.37 -10.85 -23.01
N ARG A 295 -2.04 -10.74 -23.20
CA ARG A 295 -1.13 -11.90 -23.26
C ARG A 295 -1.19 -12.77 -22.00
N PHE A 296 -1.35 -12.16 -20.83
CA PHE A 296 -1.45 -12.93 -19.58
C PHE A 296 -2.72 -13.79 -19.52
N PHE A 297 -3.86 -13.26 -19.95
CA PHE A 297 -5.13 -13.99 -19.93
C PHE A 297 -5.31 -14.95 -21.11
N GLU A 298 -4.79 -14.58 -22.28
CA GLU A 298 -4.97 -15.29 -23.54
C GLU A 298 -3.66 -16.02 -23.86
N GLU A 299 -3.57 -17.33 -23.54
CA GLU A 299 -2.36 -18.15 -23.71
C GLU A 299 -1.86 -18.27 -25.16
N ASP A 300 -2.62 -17.78 -26.14
CA ASP A 300 -2.22 -17.78 -27.53
C ASP A 300 -2.95 -16.68 -28.31
N ILE A 301 -2.32 -15.51 -28.48
CA ILE A 301 -2.70 -14.59 -29.57
C ILE A 301 -1.44 -14.25 -30.36
N ASN A 302 -1.11 -15.16 -31.28
CA ASN A 302 -0.63 -14.78 -32.61
C ASN A 302 -1.64 -13.81 -33.23
N GLY A 303 -1.44 -12.54 -32.95
CA GLY A 303 -2.38 -11.48 -33.32
C GLY A 303 -2.10 -10.28 -32.45
N GLY A 304 -0.92 -9.71 -32.64
CA GLY A 304 -0.63 -8.38 -32.13
C GLY A 304 -1.75 -7.47 -32.57
N VAL A 305 -2.68 -7.16 -31.67
CA VAL A 305 -3.54 -5.99 -31.79
C VAL A 305 -2.59 -4.83 -31.61
N ASN A 306 -1.91 -4.51 -32.69
CA ASN A 306 -1.38 -3.21 -32.92
C ASN A 306 -2.59 -2.28 -32.91
N CYS A 307 -2.89 -1.74 -31.73
CA CYS A 307 -3.26 -0.35 -31.63
C CYS A 307 -2.03 0.48 -32.08
N LEU A 308 -1.58 0.28 -33.31
CA LEU A 308 -0.77 1.26 -34.02
C LEU A 308 -1.76 2.38 -34.26
N MET A 309 -1.86 3.31 -33.29
CA MET A 309 -2.35 4.63 -33.64
C MET A 309 -1.56 5.07 -34.85
N ASN A 310 -2.25 5.50 -35.90
CA ASN A 310 -1.59 6.07 -37.06
C ASN A 310 -0.66 7.17 -36.55
N LYS A 311 0.64 7.00 -36.76
CA LYS A 311 1.65 8.00 -36.37
C LYS A 311 2.02 8.77 -37.63
N ILE A 312 2.02 10.08 -37.51
CA ILE A 312 2.56 10.99 -38.52
C ILE A 312 3.84 11.59 -37.95
N SER A 313 4.90 11.67 -38.76
CA SER A 313 6.13 12.35 -38.33
C SER A 313 5.91 13.86 -38.28
N LYS A 314 6.78 14.60 -37.57
CA LYS A 314 6.70 16.07 -37.54
C LYS A 314 6.87 16.65 -38.94
N GLU A 315 7.81 16.13 -39.71
CA GLU A 315 8.11 16.57 -41.07
C GLU A 315 6.93 16.29 -42.00
N GLU A 316 6.28 15.13 -41.84
CA GLU A 316 5.09 14.77 -42.60
C GLU A 316 3.89 15.67 -42.24
N PHE A 317 3.73 16.00 -40.95
CA PHE A 317 2.70 16.92 -40.49
C PHE A 317 2.93 18.33 -41.05
N GLU A 318 4.15 18.87 -40.97
CA GLU A 318 4.47 20.20 -41.49
C GLU A 318 4.33 20.28 -43.02
N ALA A 319 4.74 19.23 -43.75
CA ALA A 319 4.65 19.19 -45.20
C ALA A 319 3.22 19.01 -45.71
N LYS A 320 2.44 18.09 -45.13
CA LYS A 320 1.10 17.71 -45.63
C LYS A 320 -0.05 18.50 -45.03
N VAL A 321 0.11 19.00 -43.80
CA VAL A 321 -0.98 19.61 -43.04
C VAL A 321 -0.81 21.13 -42.96
N LEU A 322 0.42 21.60 -42.78
CA LEU A 322 0.72 23.03 -42.73
C LEU A 322 1.15 23.62 -44.08
N ASN A 323 1.26 22.78 -45.14
CA ASN A 323 1.73 23.17 -46.48
C ASN A 323 3.01 24.02 -46.44
N ARG A 324 3.92 23.74 -45.48
CA ARG A 324 5.19 24.45 -45.39
C ARG A 324 6.15 23.89 -46.43
N ASP A 325 6.19 24.56 -47.57
CA ASP A 325 7.21 24.29 -48.58
C ASP A 325 8.52 24.97 -48.14
N TYR A 326 9.49 24.18 -47.67
CA TYR A 326 10.80 24.68 -47.24
C TYR A 326 11.64 25.25 -48.39
N SER A 327 11.14 25.16 -49.63
CA SER A 327 11.90 25.47 -50.84
C SER A 327 11.72 26.90 -51.38
N ASN A 328 10.70 27.65 -50.96
CA ASN A 328 10.51 29.06 -51.36
C ASN A 328 9.85 29.85 -50.23
N GLY A 329 10.52 30.89 -49.73
CA GLY A 329 10.23 31.61 -48.48
C GLY A 329 8.92 32.40 -48.36
N ASP A 330 7.84 32.00 -49.03
CA ASP A 330 6.50 32.56 -48.85
C ASP A 330 5.57 31.50 -48.24
N VAL A 331 5.43 31.55 -46.91
CA VAL A 331 4.51 30.69 -46.15
C VAL A 331 3.08 31.19 -46.34
N LYS A 332 2.24 30.42 -47.03
CA LYS A 332 0.78 30.59 -46.95
C LYS A 332 0.29 29.94 -45.66
N ASP A 333 0.19 30.72 -44.59
CA ASP A 333 -0.43 30.27 -43.33
C ASP A 333 -1.95 30.14 -43.53
N GLY A 334 -2.42 28.92 -43.81
CA GLY A 334 -3.85 28.63 -43.91
C GLY A 334 -4.12 27.14 -43.74
N VAL A 335 -4.73 26.77 -42.62
CA VAL A 335 -5.32 25.44 -42.43
C VAL A 335 -6.69 25.44 -43.12
N GLU A 336 -6.79 24.90 -44.33
CA GLU A 336 -8.05 24.88 -45.10
C GLU A 336 -9.09 23.92 -44.51
N ASN A 337 -8.67 22.89 -43.77
CA ASN A 337 -9.55 21.93 -43.12
C ASN A 337 -9.14 21.70 -41.65
N LYS A 338 -9.88 22.31 -40.72
CA LYS A 338 -9.60 22.25 -39.27
C LYS A 338 -9.75 20.84 -38.70
N GLU A 339 -10.75 20.07 -39.12
CA GLU A 339 -10.93 18.68 -38.68
C GLU A 339 -9.73 17.82 -39.11
N PHE A 340 -9.27 17.98 -40.34
CA PHE A 340 -8.07 17.30 -40.85
C PHE A 340 -6.82 17.70 -40.05
N PHE A 341 -6.64 18.99 -39.75
CA PHE A 341 -5.54 19.45 -38.91
C PHE A 341 -5.59 18.85 -37.51
N PHE A 342 -6.74 18.91 -36.83
CA PHE A 342 -6.91 18.37 -35.48
C PHE A 342 -6.65 16.86 -35.41
N ARG A 343 -7.15 16.11 -36.40
CA ARG A 343 -6.97 14.66 -36.46
C ARG A 343 -5.50 14.29 -36.66
N ASN A 344 -4.81 14.97 -37.58
CA ASN A 344 -3.38 14.75 -37.79
C ASN A 344 -2.52 15.25 -36.63
N PHE A 345 -2.92 16.32 -35.94
CA PHE A 345 -2.24 16.79 -34.73
C PHE A 345 -2.32 15.73 -33.62
N CYS A 346 -3.49 15.09 -33.44
CA CYS A 346 -3.64 13.99 -32.50
C CYS A 346 -2.72 12.80 -32.84
N TYR A 347 -2.56 12.49 -34.13
CA TYR A 347 -1.62 11.46 -34.58
C TYR A 347 -0.15 11.85 -34.38
N LEU A 348 0.20 13.13 -34.47
CA LEU A 348 1.55 13.64 -34.20
C LEU A 348 1.89 13.54 -32.70
N GLY A 349 0.92 13.87 -31.83
CA GLY A 349 1.07 13.84 -30.38
C GLY A 349 1.02 12.43 -29.77
N SER A 350 0.74 11.39 -30.55
CA SER A 350 0.55 10.03 -30.05
C SER A 350 1.87 9.28 -29.77
N PRO A 351 1.98 8.47 -28.69
CA PRO A 351 0.98 8.19 -27.65
C PRO A 351 1.36 8.76 -26.26
N SER A 352 2.31 9.69 -26.18
CA SER A 352 2.88 10.15 -24.90
C SER A 352 2.29 11.50 -24.50
N ILE A 353 1.84 11.63 -23.25
CA ILE A 353 1.31 12.90 -22.71
C ILE A 353 2.33 14.03 -22.91
N SER A 354 3.61 13.78 -22.59
CA SER A 354 4.68 14.77 -22.77
C SER A 354 4.85 15.17 -24.24
N HIS A 355 4.81 14.22 -25.18
CA HIS A 355 4.91 14.52 -26.61
C HIS A 355 3.73 15.34 -27.09
N PHE A 356 2.50 14.95 -26.71
CA PHE A 356 1.28 15.66 -27.06
C PHE A 356 1.34 17.12 -26.59
N LEU A 357 1.68 17.35 -25.33
CA LEU A 357 1.79 18.70 -24.75
C LEU A 357 2.94 19.50 -25.37
N THR A 358 4.06 18.85 -25.73
CA THR A 358 5.19 19.51 -26.40
C THR A 358 4.76 20.03 -27.77
N TYR A 359 4.06 19.21 -28.56
CA TYR A 359 3.54 19.67 -29.85
C TYR A 359 2.43 20.71 -29.70
N LEU A 360 1.60 20.61 -28.66
CA LEU A 360 0.59 21.63 -28.36
C LEU A 360 1.24 22.99 -28.10
N GLU A 361 2.32 23.02 -27.33
CA GLU A 361 3.10 24.24 -27.09
C GLU A 361 3.78 24.75 -28.38
N MET A 362 4.38 23.85 -29.17
CA MET A 362 5.04 24.21 -30.43
C MET A 362 4.06 24.82 -31.45
N TYR A 363 2.83 24.31 -31.52
CA TYR A 363 1.80 24.77 -32.45
C TYR A 363 0.74 25.66 -31.79
N LYS A 364 1.00 26.22 -30.62
CA LYS A 364 0.01 26.98 -29.83
C LYS A 364 -0.64 28.15 -30.58
N SER A 365 0.03 28.73 -31.57
CA SER A 365 -0.55 29.78 -32.42
C SER A 365 -1.75 29.28 -33.22
N TYR A 366 -1.77 27.99 -33.60
CA TYR A 366 -2.86 27.33 -34.30
C TYR A 366 -3.97 26.84 -33.36
N PHE A 367 -3.76 26.93 -32.03
CA PHE A 367 -4.70 26.53 -30.97
C PHE A 367 -5.36 27.73 -30.27
N ARG A 368 -5.43 28.88 -30.94
CA ARG A 368 -6.33 29.99 -30.56
C ARG A 368 -7.71 29.70 -31.11
N LEU A 369 -8.42 28.79 -30.44
CA LEU A 369 -9.67 28.22 -30.92
C LEU A 369 -10.89 29.03 -30.45
N GLU A 370 -11.77 29.36 -31.39
CA GLU A 370 -13.13 29.85 -31.08
C GLU A 370 -14.00 28.70 -30.51
N ALA A 371 -15.15 29.02 -29.91
CA ALA A 371 -16.00 28.03 -29.24
C ALA A 371 -16.34 26.81 -30.11
N ASP A 372 -16.73 27.03 -31.37
CA ASP A 372 -17.05 25.94 -32.32
C ASP A 372 -15.82 25.10 -32.69
N ASP A 373 -14.63 25.71 -32.74
CA ASP A 373 -13.39 25.01 -33.04
C ASP A 373 -12.87 24.20 -31.84
N GLN A 374 -13.07 24.72 -30.63
CA GLN A 374 -12.82 23.96 -29.40
C GLN A 374 -13.70 22.73 -29.37
N GLN A 375 -14.99 22.88 -29.71
CA GLN A 375 -15.93 21.78 -29.76
C GLN A 375 -15.50 20.71 -30.77
N LEU A 376 -15.15 21.14 -31.99
CA LEU A 376 -14.66 20.24 -33.03
C LEU A 376 -13.36 19.54 -32.63
N PHE A 377 -12.41 20.25 -32.03
CA PHE A 377 -11.15 19.67 -31.57
C PHE A 377 -11.38 18.59 -30.50
N ILE A 378 -12.24 18.86 -29.51
CA ILE A 378 -12.57 17.90 -28.46
C ILE A 378 -13.22 16.65 -29.05
N ASP A 379 -14.15 16.81 -30.00
CA ASP A 379 -14.82 15.67 -30.64
C ASP A 379 -13.81 14.79 -31.40
N VAL A 380 -12.88 15.40 -32.15
CA VAL A 380 -11.80 14.66 -32.84
C VAL A 380 -10.86 14.00 -31.83
N PHE A 381 -10.48 14.69 -30.76
CA PHE A 381 -9.59 14.16 -29.73
C PHE A 381 -10.19 12.93 -29.04
N LEU A 382 -11.46 13.01 -28.64
CA LEU A 382 -12.16 11.91 -27.98
C LEU A 382 -12.33 10.70 -28.89
N ASP A 383 -12.57 10.91 -30.20
CA ASP A 383 -12.63 9.84 -31.21
C ASP A 383 -11.26 9.16 -31.39
N VAL A 384 -10.20 9.95 -31.61
CA VAL A 384 -8.84 9.42 -31.85
C VAL A 384 -8.31 8.66 -30.63
N PHE A 385 -8.57 9.14 -29.42
CA PHE A 385 -8.09 8.54 -28.17
C PHE A 385 -9.16 7.76 -27.40
N LYS A 386 -10.23 7.30 -28.08
CA LYS A 386 -11.37 6.62 -27.44
C LYS A 386 -11.00 5.45 -26.53
N SER A 387 -9.92 4.73 -26.86
CA SER A 387 -9.43 3.57 -26.11
C SER A 387 -8.38 3.91 -25.04
N SER A 388 -8.12 5.20 -24.78
CA SER A 388 -7.02 5.66 -23.92
C SER A 388 -7.52 6.62 -22.86
N GLU A 389 -8.38 6.12 -21.97
CA GLU A 389 -9.07 6.91 -20.94
C GLU A 389 -8.14 7.77 -20.08
N SER A 390 -7.10 7.18 -19.50
CA SER A 390 -6.14 7.92 -18.65
C SER A 390 -5.42 9.03 -19.43
N PHE A 391 -5.08 8.79 -20.69
CA PHE A 391 -4.47 9.79 -21.56
C PHE A 391 -5.44 10.94 -21.82
N ARG A 392 -6.70 10.62 -22.19
CA ARG A 392 -7.76 11.62 -22.42
C ARG A 392 -7.94 12.50 -21.20
N ARG A 393 -8.14 11.91 -20.02
CA ARG A 393 -8.36 12.64 -18.77
C ARG A 393 -7.23 13.63 -18.49
N ILE A 394 -5.98 13.15 -18.47
CA ILE A 394 -4.82 13.99 -18.11
C ILE A 394 -4.59 15.09 -19.14
N VAL A 395 -4.73 14.79 -20.44
CA VAL A 395 -4.53 15.79 -21.49
C VAL A 395 -5.63 16.85 -21.44
N LEU A 396 -6.91 16.47 -21.28
CA LEU A 396 -8.02 17.41 -21.17
C LEU A 396 -7.88 18.33 -19.95
N GLU A 397 -7.55 17.78 -18.78
CA GLU A 397 -7.27 18.56 -17.57
C GLU A 397 -6.18 19.61 -17.82
N LYS A 398 -5.10 19.23 -18.51
CA LYS A 398 -4.00 20.15 -18.83
C LYS A 398 -4.38 21.17 -19.89
N MET A 399 -5.17 20.80 -20.88
CA MET A 399 -5.65 21.73 -21.90
C MET A 399 -6.56 22.80 -21.32
N VAL A 400 -7.42 22.44 -20.36
CA VAL A 400 -8.22 23.40 -19.58
C VAL A 400 -7.31 24.29 -18.73
N LEU A 401 -6.35 23.71 -18.02
CA LEU A 401 -5.39 24.46 -17.18
C LEU A 401 -4.58 25.49 -17.99
N PHE A 402 -4.17 25.14 -19.20
CA PHE A 402 -3.42 26.03 -20.10
C PHE A 402 -4.31 26.99 -20.90
N GLY A 403 -5.63 26.96 -20.71
CA GLY A 403 -6.58 27.84 -21.39
C GLY A 403 -6.69 27.59 -22.89
N ILE A 404 -6.36 26.38 -23.35
CA ILE A 404 -6.48 25.97 -24.76
C ILE A 404 -7.94 25.65 -25.10
N VAL A 405 -8.67 25.08 -24.14
CA VAL A 405 -10.11 24.82 -24.21
C VAL A 405 -10.79 25.29 -22.93
N GLN A 406 -12.03 25.73 -23.04
CA GLN A 406 -12.84 26.12 -21.89
C GLN A 406 -13.37 24.88 -21.17
N LYS A 407 -13.46 24.97 -19.84
CA LYS A 407 -13.96 23.88 -19.00
C LYS A 407 -15.38 23.46 -19.38
N ASP A 408 -16.25 24.43 -19.61
CA ASP A 408 -17.67 24.19 -19.93
C ASP A 408 -17.85 23.36 -21.22
N VAL A 409 -16.97 23.54 -22.21
CA VAL A 409 -16.97 22.78 -23.47
C VAL A 409 -16.58 21.31 -23.23
N VAL A 410 -15.64 21.07 -22.32
CA VAL A 410 -15.19 19.71 -21.95
C VAL A 410 -16.29 19.00 -21.15
N ASP A 411 -16.84 19.67 -20.13
CA ASP A 411 -17.86 19.11 -19.24
C ASP A 411 -19.14 18.73 -20.04
N CYS A 412 -19.63 19.60 -20.93
CA CYS A 412 -20.79 19.31 -21.78
C CYS A 412 -20.63 18.06 -22.67
N ARG A 413 -19.41 17.75 -23.12
CA ARG A 413 -19.17 16.58 -23.98
C ARG A 413 -18.91 15.29 -23.25
N ILE A 414 -18.24 15.35 -22.10
CA ILE A 414 -18.08 14.19 -21.23
C ILE A 414 -19.47 13.69 -20.79
N GLU A 415 -20.36 14.61 -20.38
CA GLU A 415 -21.75 14.31 -20.04
C GLU A 415 -22.54 13.73 -21.23
N ALA A 416 -22.38 14.30 -22.44
CA ALA A 416 -23.08 13.82 -23.64
C ALA A 416 -22.62 12.43 -24.14
N MET A 417 -21.40 12.00 -23.76
CA MET A 417 -20.81 10.73 -24.20
C MET A 417 -20.97 9.58 -23.20
N ASN A 418 -21.59 9.81 -22.03
CA ASN A 418 -21.65 8.83 -20.91
C ASN A 418 -20.26 8.26 -20.56
N ILE A 419 -19.22 9.11 -20.58
CA ILE A 419 -17.85 8.75 -20.15
C ILE A 419 -17.62 9.20 -18.72
#